data_AF-A0A0D0CPP4-F1
#
_entry.id   AF-A0A0D0CPP4-F1
#
_cell.length_a   1.000
_cell.length_b   1.000
_cell.length_c   1.000
_cell.angle_alpha   90.00
_cell.angle_beta   90.00
_cell.angle_gamma   90.00
#
_symmetry.space_group_name_H-M   'P 1'
#
loop_
_entity.id
_entity.type
_entity.pdbx_description
1 polymer ?
#
loop_
_entity_poly.entity_id
_entity_poly.type
_entity_poly.pdbx_seq_one_letter_code
_entity_poly.pdbx_strand_id
1 'polypeptide(L)'
;PAQLVLTETALMQSIHQLESWNRIFGEKMTLDAILDPPEEREVGQTGGLLNADNDEAIMVEVHRQMAVESGEIIEVESDHDNDDNDNVGDGSLMSRADVIAMCQQLEDGCMQFGDAELSFDLASHLRTFHIHLQREDLLHSKQTSLDQYF
;
A
#
# COMPACT_ATOMS: atom_id res chain seq x y z
N PRO A 1 -38.42 15.04 20.73
CA PRO A 1 -37.14 15.17 21.46
C PRO A 1 -36.20 16.12 20.71
N ALA A 2 -35.81 17.25 21.33
CA ALA A 2 -35.02 18.29 20.67
C ALA A 2 -33.66 17.78 20.13
N GLN A 3 -33.11 16.75 20.76
CA GLN A 3 -31.91 16.05 20.26
C GLN A 3 -32.12 15.44 18.87
N LEU A 4 -33.26 14.81 18.61
CA LEU A 4 -33.53 14.12 17.35
C LEU A 4 -33.54 15.11 16.18
N VAL A 5 -34.20 16.26 16.36
CA VAL A 5 -34.27 17.33 15.36
C VAL A 5 -32.89 17.93 15.12
N LEU A 6 -32.08 18.08 16.18
CA LEU A 6 -30.73 18.61 16.06
C LEU A 6 -29.82 17.64 15.30
N THR A 7 -29.91 16.35 15.58
CA THR A 7 -29.20 15.29 14.85
C THR A 7 -29.63 15.23 13.39
N GLU A 8 -30.93 15.32 13.11
CA GLU A 8 -31.48 15.31 11.75
C GLU A 8 -30.97 16.52 10.93
N THR A 9 -30.97 17.72 11.53
CA THR A 9 -30.44 18.92 10.87
C THR A 9 -28.94 18.86 10.62
N ALA A 10 -28.17 18.30 11.56
CA ALA A 10 -26.73 18.10 11.39
C ALA A 10 -26.43 17.10 10.25
N LEU A 11 -27.20 16.01 10.18
CA LEU A 11 -27.07 15.01 9.12
C LEU A 11 -27.38 15.61 7.74
N MET A 12 -28.47 16.38 7.62
CA MET A 12 -28.81 17.06 6.37
C MET A 12 -27.72 18.06 5.93
N GLN A 13 -27.08 18.76 6.88
CA GLN A 13 -25.96 19.65 6.57
C GLN A 13 -24.74 18.89 6.05
N SER A 14 -24.40 17.75 6.65
CA SER A 14 -23.31 16.90 6.17
C SER A 14 -23.58 16.34 4.77
N ILE A 15 -24.83 15.93 4.49
CA ILE A 15 -25.24 15.49 3.14
C ILE A 15 -25.07 16.63 2.13
N HIS A 16 -25.55 17.84 2.45
CA HIS A 16 -25.40 18.98 1.56
C HIS A 16 -23.93 19.36 1.32
N GLN A 17 -23.07 19.19 2.33
CA GLN A 17 -21.63 19.38 2.19
C GLN A 17 -21.01 18.31 1.27
N LEU A 18 -21.39 17.05 1.42
CA LEU A 18 -21.00 15.95 0.51
C LEU A 18 -21.47 16.22 -0.93
N GLU A 19 -22.71 16.69 -1.12
CA GLU A 19 -23.23 17.11 -2.42
C GLU A 19 -22.41 18.25 -3.03
N SER A 20 -21.98 19.22 -2.22
CA SER A 20 -21.15 20.34 -2.68
C SER A 20 -19.75 19.90 -3.13
N TRP A 21 -19.26 18.77 -2.61
CA TRP A 21 -17.95 18.22 -2.92
C TRP A 21 -17.93 17.38 -4.19
N ASN A 22 -19.10 17.15 -4.80
CA ASN A 22 -19.36 16.71 -6.18
C ASN A 22 -18.13 16.25 -6.99
N ARG A 23 -17.53 15.15 -6.52
CA ARG A 23 -16.72 14.22 -7.32
C ARG A 23 -17.36 12.84 -7.34
N ILE A 24 -18.69 12.79 -7.17
CA ILE A 24 -19.45 11.54 -7.23
C ILE A 24 -20.04 11.46 -8.64
N PHE A 25 -19.34 10.77 -9.53
CA PHE A 25 -19.93 10.34 -10.79
C PHE A 25 -20.84 9.15 -10.47
N GLY A 26 -22.16 9.29 -10.65
CA GLY A 26 -23.09 8.17 -10.46
C GLY A 26 -24.44 8.56 -9.89
N GLU A 27 -25.26 7.53 -9.66
CA GLU A 27 -26.59 7.65 -9.06
C GLU A 27 -26.50 8.15 -7.62
N LYS A 28 -27.43 9.03 -7.24
CA LYS A 28 -27.43 9.65 -5.91
C LYS A 28 -27.74 8.60 -4.83
N MET A 29 -26.87 8.48 -3.84
CA MET A 29 -27.06 7.59 -2.70
C MET A 29 -28.23 8.06 -1.83
N THR A 30 -29.14 7.14 -1.48
CA THR A 30 -30.31 7.43 -0.65
C THR A 30 -29.98 7.41 0.83
N LEU A 31 -30.80 8.04 1.67
CA LEU A 31 -30.63 8.02 3.13
C LEU A 31 -30.62 6.59 3.69
N ASP A 32 -31.46 5.71 3.14
CA ASP A 32 -31.50 4.30 3.53
C ASP A 32 -30.18 3.58 3.20
N ALA A 33 -29.56 3.90 2.06
CA ALA A 33 -28.24 3.36 1.70
C ALA A 33 -27.10 3.93 2.57
N ILE A 34 -27.29 5.09 3.20
CA ILE A 34 -26.32 5.64 4.17
C ILE A 34 -26.47 4.96 5.54
N LEU A 35 -27.71 4.70 5.96
CA LEU A 35 -27.99 4.08 7.26
C LEU A 35 -27.78 2.56 7.25
N ASP A 36 -27.91 1.93 6.09
CA ASP A 36 -27.76 0.49 5.89
C ASP A 36 -27.10 0.23 4.53
N PRO A 37 -25.79 0.49 4.42
CA PRO A 37 -25.05 0.32 3.18
C PRO A 37 -25.03 -1.16 2.78
N PRO A 38 -25.41 -1.49 1.53
CA PRO A 38 -25.45 -2.88 1.07
C PRO A 38 -24.08 -3.55 1.11
N GLU A 39 -22.99 -2.78 1.00
CA GLU A 39 -21.62 -3.27 1.09
C GLU A 39 -21.28 -3.81 2.49
N GLU A 40 -21.76 -3.17 3.56
CA GLU A 40 -21.51 -3.66 4.94
C GLU A 40 -22.27 -4.95 5.25
N ARG A 41 -23.42 -5.17 4.60
CA ARG A 41 -24.16 -6.45 4.69
C ARG A 41 -23.42 -7.61 4.03
N GLU A 42 -22.59 -7.32 3.04
CA GLU A 42 -21.76 -8.30 2.35
C GLU A 42 -20.52 -8.66 3.19
N VAL A 43 -19.88 -7.68 3.82
CA VAL A 43 -18.75 -7.87 4.74
C VAL A 43 -19.14 -8.68 6.00
N GLY A 44 -20.38 -8.54 6.48
CA GLY A 44 -20.89 -9.37 7.57
C GLY A 44 -21.02 -10.87 7.23
N GLN A 45 -20.99 -11.23 5.93
CA GLN A 45 -21.07 -12.61 5.45
C GLN A 45 -19.70 -13.18 5.06
N THR A 46 -18.67 -12.35 4.96
CA THR A 46 -17.28 -12.79 4.71
C THR A 46 -16.59 -13.28 6.00
N GLY A 47 -17.29 -14.08 6.81
CA GLY A 47 -16.72 -14.77 7.97
C GLY A 47 -15.65 -15.81 7.63
N GLY A 48 -15.19 -15.86 6.38
CA GLY A 48 -14.13 -16.73 5.87
C GLY A 48 -13.04 -16.03 5.05
N LEU A 49 -13.00 -14.69 4.98
CA LEU A 49 -11.88 -13.99 4.32
C LEU A 49 -10.67 -13.80 5.24
N LEU A 50 -10.85 -13.95 6.54
CA LEU A 50 -9.77 -14.10 7.51
C LEU A 50 -9.43 -15.59 7.59
N ASN A 51 -8.79 -16.11 6.55
CA ASN A 51 -8.11 -17.39 6.66
C ASN A 51 -7.06 -17.24 7.77
N ALA A 52 -7.18 -18.02 8.84
CA ALA A 52 -6.24 -18.01 9.97
C ALA A 52 -4.78 -18.16 9.53
N ASP A 53 -4.55 -18.76 8.36
CA ASP A 53 -3.24 -18.90 7.71
C ASP A 53 -2.56 -17.55 7.39
N ASN A 54 -3.33 -16.49 7.13
CA ASN A 54 -2.77 -15.16 6.83
C ASN A 54 -2.33 -14.43 8.11
N ASP A 55 -3.08 -14.62 9.20
CA ASP A 55 -2.77 -14.01 10.50
C ASP A 55 -1.48 -14.60 11.08
N GLU A 56 -1.24 -15.90 10.90
CA GLU A 56 0.00 -16.55 11.33
C GLU A 56 1.22 -16.02 10.54
N ALA A 57 1.08 -15.82 9.22
CA ALA A 57 2.14 -15.23 8.41
C ALA A 57 2.47 -13.79 8.83
N ILE A 58 1.45 -12.97 9.11
CA ILE A 58 1.62 -11.60 9.60
C ILE A 58 2.29 -11.60 10.98
N MET A 59 1.86 -12.48 11.88
CA MET A 59 2.46 -12.62 13.22
C MET A 59 3.92 -13.05 13.15
N VAL A 60 4.28 -13.97 12.26
CA VAL A 60 5.66 -14.42 12.05
C VAL A 60 6.53 -13.28 11.51
N GLU A 61 6.04 -12.51 10.54
CA GLU A 61 6.73 -11.37 9.97
C GLU A 61 7.01 -10.27 11.02
N VAL A 62 5.99 -9.93 11.81
CA VAL A 62 6.10 -8.94 12.88
C VAL A 62 7.09 -9.37 13.96
N HIS A 63 7.06 -10.65 14.38
CA HIS A 63 8.04 -11.17 15.33
C HIS A 63 9.46 -11.15 14.77
N ARG A 64 9.65 -11.51 13.50
CA ARG A 64 10.96 -11.41 12.85
C ARG A 64 11.48 -9.97 12.86
N GLN A 65 10.62 -9.00 12.52
CA GLN A 65 11.01 -7.59 12.49
C GLN A 65 11.39 -7.05 13.88
N MET A 66 10.64 -7.43 14.93
CA MET A 66 10.97 -7.05 16.31
C MET A 66 12.28 -7.69 16.79
N ALA A 67 12.55 -8.93 16.39
CA ALA A 67 13.78 -9.64 16.74
C ALA A 67 15.02 -9.06 16.00
N VAL A 68 14.84 -8.55 14.78
CA VAL A 68 15.88 -7.79 14.05
C VAL A 68 16.12 -6.43 14.72
N GLU A 69 15.08 -5.69 15.08
CA GLU A 69 15.21 -4.37 15.71
C GLU A 69 15.83 -4.44 17.11
N SER A 70 15.56 -5.51 17.86
CA SER A 70 16.18 -5.77 19.16
C SER A 70 17.60 -6.34 19.08
N GLY A 71 18.11 -6.62 17.87
CA GLY A 71 19.44 -7.18 17.64
C GLY A 71 19.57 -8.65 18.07
N GLU A 72 18.45 -9.35 18.30
CA GLU A 72 18.41 -10.76 18.66
C GLU A 72 18.61 -11.67 17.43
N ILE A 73 18.28 -11.17 16.24
CA ILE A 73 18.61 -11.77 14.95
C ILE A 73 19.57 -10.85 14.20
N ILE A 74 20.84 -11.28 14.08
CA ILE A 74 21.76 -10.71 13.10
C ILE A 74 21.44 -11.40 11.77
N GLU A 75 20.75 -10.69 10.89
CA GLU A 75 20.52 -11.13 9.53
C GLU A 75 21.89 -11.17 8.84
N VAL A 76 22.49 -12.36 8.76
CA VAL A 76 23.71 -12.58 7.99
C VAL A 76 23.28 -12.56 6.53
N GLU A 77 23.36 -11.39 5.90
CA GLU A 77 23.47 -11.32 4.44
C GLU A 77 24.60 -12.28 4.07
N SER A 78 24.26 -13.34 3.34
CA SER A 78 25.27 -14.27 2.87
C SER A 78 26.18 -13.49 1.94
N ASP A 79 27.35 -13.11 2.46
CA ASP A 79 28.48 -12.62 1.69
C ASP A 79 28.74 -13.64 0.58
N HIS A 80 28.22 -13.33 -0.60
CA HIS A 80 28.81 -13.83 -1.82
C HIS A 80 30.00 -12.94 -2.09
N ASP A 81 31.13 -13.29 -1.44
CA ASP A 81 32.45 -12.79 -1.79
C ASP A 81 32.61 -12.87 -3.30
N ASN A 82 32.42 -11.73 -3.96
CA ASN A 82 32.87 -11.51 -5.32
C ASN A 82 33.68 -10.21 -5.29
N ASP A 83 34.79 -10.32 -4.56
CA ASP A 83 35.91 -9.41 -4.63
C ASP A 83 36.55 -9.61 -6.02
N ASP A 84 36.12 -8.82 -7.00
CA ASP A 84 37.06 -8.09 -7.84
C ASP A 84 36.37 -7.14 -8.82
N ASN A 85 36.96 -5.96 -8.86
CA ASN A 85 37.05 -5.05 -10.00
C ASN A 85 35.98 -3.94 -10.11
N ASP A 86 36.39 -2.81 -9.55
CA ASP A 86 36.22 -1.47 -10.10
C ASP A 86 35.79 -1.42 -11.59
N ASN A 87 34.86 -0.50 -11.85
CA ASN A 87 34.58 0.10 -13.16
C ASN A 87 33.62 -0.67 -14.10
N VAL A 88 32.32 -0.53 -13.82
CA VAL A 88 31.29 -0.44 -14.86
C VAL A 88 30.68 0.96 -14.68
N GLY A 89 31.18 1.98 -15.37
CA GLY A 89 30.86 2.14 -16.78
C GLY A 89 29.40 2.58 -16.92
N ASP A 90 29.20 3.89 -17.00
CA ASP A 90 28.10 4.55 -17.71
C ASP A 90 27.30 3.60 -18.63
N GLY A 91 26.07 3.24 -18.24
CA GLY A 91 25.32 2.22 -18.97
C GLY A 91 23.91 1.86 -18.52
N SER A 92 23.42 2.32 -17.36
CA SER A 92 21.97 2.23 -17.09
C SER A 92 21.30 3.49 -17.65
N LEU A 93 20.55 3.33 -18.75
CA LEU A 93 19.70 4.40 -19.30
C LEU A 93 18.59 4.83 -18.33
N MET A 94 18.35 4.04 -17.27
CA MET A 94 17.27 4.26 -16.33
C MET A 94 17.82 4.40 -14.91
N SER A 95 17.50 5.53 -14.29
CA SER A 95 17.71 5.72 -12.87
C SER A 95 16.68 4.92 -12.08
N ARG A 96 16.97 4.68 -10.81
CA ARG A 96 16.05 4.00 -9.89
C ARG A 96 14.71 4.73 -9.71
N ALA A 97 14.76 6.07 -9.74
CA ALA A 97 13.57 6.91 -9.75
C ALA A 97 12.71 6.68 -11.01
N ASP A 98 13.35 6.43 -12.16
CA ASP A 98 12.62 6.11 -13.40
C ASP A 98 11.92 4.74 -13.31
N VAL A 99 12.55 3.76 -12.66
CA VAL A 99 11.94 2.44 -12.43
C VAL A 99 10.73 2.55 -11.50
N ILE A 100 10.83 3.34 -10.44
CA ILE A 100 9.70 3.64 -9.54
C ILE A 100 8.55 4.30 -10.30
N ALA A 101 8.85 5.31 -11.12
CA ALA A 101 7.84 6.01 -11.91
C ALA A 101 7.14 5.07 -12.91
N MET A 102 7.89 4.14 -13.53
CA MET A 102 7.31 3.12 -14.41
C MET A 102 6.39 2.15 -13.68
N CYS A 103 6.76 1.69 -12.47
CA CYS A 103 5.91 0.80 -11.68
C CYS A 103 4.56 1.46 -11.43
N GLN A 104 4.56 2.74 -11.06
CA GLN A 104 3.35 3.50 -10.83
C GLN A 104 2.50 3.66 -12.10
N GLN A 105 3.12 3.97 -13.24
CA GLN A 105 2.40 4.06 -14.53
C GLN A 105 1.78 2.73 -14.96
N LEU A 106 2.47 1.62 -14.71
CA LEU A 106 1.96 0.29 -15.03
C LEU A 106 0.83 -0.14 -14.08
N GLU A 107 0.93 0.18 -12.79
CA GLU A 107 -0.17 -0.02 -11.82
C GLU A 107 -1.43 0.74 -12.26
N ASP A 108 -1.29 2.02 -12.62
CA ASP A 108 -2.40 2.84 -13.11
C ASP A 108 -2.97 2.30 -14.42
N GLY A 109 -2.11 1.78 -15.30
CA GLY A 109 -2.51 1.12 -16.54
C GLY A 109 -3.28 -0.18 -16.31
N CYS A 110 -2.88 -0.97 -15.32
CA CYS A 110 -3.58 -2.20 -14.92
C CYS A 110 -5.01 -1.89 -14.44
N MET A 111 -5.21 -0.79 -13.71
CA MET A 111 -6.54 -0.38 -13.27
C MET A 111 -7.43 0.15 -14.41
N GLN A 112 -6.84 0.80 -15.41
CA GLN A 112 -7.60 1.48 -16.47
C GLN A 112 -7.90 0.60 -17.68
N PHE A 113 -7.00 -0.32 -18.04
CA PHE A 113 -7.06 -1.05 -19.31
C PHE A 113 -7.01 -2.57 -19.14
N GLY A 114 -6.86 -3.04 -17.91
CA GLY A 114 -6.61 -4.42 -17.60
C GLY A 114 -7.86 -5.30 -17.42
N ASP A 115 -7.75 -6.60 -17.68
CA ASP A 115 -8.77 -7.58 -17.22
C ASP A 115 -8.64 -7.85 -15.72
N ALA A 116 -9.75 -8.22 -15.06
CA ALA A 116 -9.84 -8.34 -13.61
C ALA A 116 -8.83 -9.32 -12.97
N GLU A 117 -8.50 -10.43 -13.61
CA GLU A 117 -7.60 -11.44 -13.05
C GLU A 117 -6.13 -11.11 -13.37
N LEU A 118 -5.79 -10.95 -14.65
CA LEU A 118 -4.41 -10.70 -15.08
C LEU A 118 -3.85 -9.37 -14.54
N SER A 119 -4.72 -8.37 -14.38
CA SER A 119 -4.30 -7.02 -14.00
C SER A 119 -4.25 -6.85 -12.49
N PHE A 120 -5.01 -7.64 -11.75
CA PHE A 120 -4.85 -7.74 -10.31
C PHE A 120 -3.50 -8.36 -9.95
N ASP A 121 -3.16 -9.50 -10.56
CA ASP A 121 -1.91 -10.19 -10.30
C ASP A 121 -0.70 -9.33 -10.69
N LEU A 122 -0.75 -8.70 -11.86
CA LEU A 122 0.32 -7.79 -12.31
C LEU A 122 0.45 -6.56 -11.40
N ALA A 123 -0.67 -5.92 -11.02
CA ALA A 123 -0.62 -4.77 -10.11
C ALA A 123 -0.08 -5.17 -8.73
N SER A 124 -0.41 -6.36 -8.23
CA SER A 124 0.08 -6.88 -6.96
C SER A 124 1.61 -7.10 -6.97
N HIS A 125 2.14 -7.67 -8.06
CA HIS A 125 3.58 -7.84 -8.24
C HIS A 125 4.30 -6.49 -8.39
N LEU A 126 3.74 -5.56 -9.16
CA LEU A 126 4.32 -4.22 -9.34
C LEU A 126 4.40 -3.45 -8.03
N ARG A 127 3.35 -3.51 -7.20
CA ARG A 127 3.34 -2.90 -5.87
C ARG A 127 4.39 -3.48 -4.94
N THR A 128 4.48 -4.80 -4.89
CA THR A 128 5.49 -5.49 -4.08
C THR A 128 6.89 -5.03 -4.50
N PHE A 129 7.17 -5.06 -5.80
CA PHE A 129 8.45 -4.62 -6.35
C PHE A 129 8.74 -3.13 -6.06
N HIS A 130 7.73 -2.25 -6.21
CA HIS A 130 7.84 -0.83 -5.89
C HIS A 130 8.18 -0.59 -4.41
N ILE A 131 7.53 -1.30 -3.48
CA ILE A 131 7.83 -1.21 -2.03
C ILE A 131 9.28 -1.65 -1.76
N HIS A 132 9.75 -2.73 -2.40
CA HIS A 132 11.14 -3.16 -2.27
C HIS A 132 12.12 -2.10 -2.76
N LEU A 133 11.85 -1.49 -3.92
CA LEU A 133 12.69 -0.43 -4.47
C LEU A 133 12.79 0.76 -3.53
N GLN A 134 11.66 1.19 -2.94
CA GLN A 134 11.62 2.30 -1.99
C GLN A 134 12.34 1.98 -0.68
N ARG A 135 12.20 0.74 -0.16
CA ARG A 135 12.88 0.30 1.06
C ARG A 135 14.39 0.36 0.89
N GLU A 136 14.89 -0.18 -0.21
CA GLU A 136 16.31 -0.13 -0.53
C GLU A 136 16.79 1.31 -0.75
N ASP A 137 16.03 2.19 -1.42
CA ASP A 137 16.40 3.62 -1.54
C ASP A 137 16.56 4.28 -0.17
N LEU A 138 15.65 3.99 0.76
CA LEU A 138 15.72 4.51 2.12
C LEU A 138 16.94 3.96 2.89
N LEU A 139 17.27 2.68 2.70
CA LEU A 139 18.42 2.04 3.33
C LEU A 139 19.75 2.64 2.81
N HIS A 140 19.90 2.75 1.49
CA HIS A 140 21.09 3.37 0.88
C HIS A 140 21.21 4.86 1.24
N SER A 141 20.08 5.58 1.35
CA SER A 141 20.07 6.97 1.81
C SER A 141 20.57 7.09 3.26
N LYS A 142 20.16 6.19 4.16
CA LYS A 142 20.63 6.17 5.55
C LYS A 142 22.11 5.78 5.68
N GLN A 143 22.62 4.91 4.81
CA GLN A 143 24.02 4.46 4.87
C GLN A 143 25.03 5.56 4.51
N THR A 144 24.66 6.51 3.63
CA THR A 144 25.53 7.68 3.33
C THR A 144 25.73 8.64 4.52
N SER A 145 24.96 8.49 5.60
CA SER A 145 25.05 9.33 6.79
C SER A 145 26.21 8.96 7.73
N LEU A 146 26.89 7.83 7.56
CA LEU A 146 27.99 7.42 8.46
C LEU A 146 29.39 7.68 7.86
N ASP A 147 29.55 7.56 6.55
CA ASP A 147 30.86 7.77 5.89
C ASP A 147 31.25 9.25 5.76
N GLN A 148 30.33 10.19 6.03
CA GLN A 148 30.63 11.63 6.03
C GLN A 148 31.17 12.15 7.39
N TYR A 149 31.31 11.29 8.39
CA TYR A 149 31.71 11.68 9.74
C TYR A 149 33.04 11.07 10.23
N PHE A 150 33.85 10.49 9.33
CA PHE A 150 35.23 10.07 9.64
C PHE A 150 36.26 10.80 8.78
#